data_AF-A0A498ETQ2-F1
#
_entry.id   AF-A0A498ETQ2-F1
#
_cell.length_a   1.000
_cell.length_b   1.000
_cell.length_c   1.000
_cell.angle_alpha   90.00
_cell.angle_beta   90.00
_cell.angle_gamma   90.00
#
_symmetry.space_group_name_H-M   'P 1'
#
loop_
_entity.id
_entity.type
_entity.pdbx_description
1 polymer ?
#
loop_
_entity_poly.entity_id
_entity_poly.type
_entity_poly.pdbx_seq_one_letter_code
_entity_poly.pdbx_strand_id
1 'polypeptide(L)'
;MNRREASQKAFTEPHEILSVSLAITHFAVGGICTALVALYLLPPTRYARTLVLLGGGWGMLPDVHWVAPLYASELKALHSSVFTNIFWFHQTLDVVDPTDSYTVAALALGAFILVVSLGDHWTYRTVERIPNPTDPEPLRVVRSLDTLVGAAGVLALTCGVGILAVGSLHPGVDDLQGLYLGMGTALASIGGFVLGGQLTLAPWVTHGLSATATRVLAGVGSVVLVVGGGTLAASPLRYGLTAHAVAVGSVGALLLVFAVVCAQLRLQS
;
A
#
# COMPACT_ATOMS: atom_id res chain seq x y z
N MET A 1 14.16 -49.05 24.25
CA MET A 1 14.11 -47.58 24.43
C MET A 1 13.09 -47.28 25.51
N ASN A 2 13.50 -46.61 26.59
CA ASN A 2 12.70 -46.52 27.82
C ASN A 2 11.64 -45.41 27.66
N ARG A 3 10.39 -45.64 28.11
CA ARG A 3 9.28 -44.65 27.96
C ARG A 3 9.60 -43.28 28.57
N ARG A 4 10.49 -43.25 29.57
CA ARG A 4 11.02 -42.02 30.19
C ARG A 4 11.98 -41.25 29.28
N GLU A 5 12.81 -41.92 28.49
CA GLU A 5 13.72 -41.26 27.55
C GLU A 5 12.98 -40.63 26.37
N ALA A 6 11.89 -41.27 25.91
CA ALA A 6 11.02 -40.69 24.88
C ALA A 6 10.28 -39.43 25.37
N SER A 7 9.83 -39.42 26.62
CA SER A 7 9.18 -38.25 27.24
C SER A 7 10.16 -37.10 27.51
N GLN A 8 11.43 -37.41 27.76
CA GLN A 8 12.45 -36.39 28.05
C GLN A 8 13.00 -35.75 26.76
N LYS A 9 13.12 -36.53 25.67
CA LYS A 9 13.45 -35.98 24.33
C LYS A 9 12.38 -35.04 23.79
N ALA A 10 11.10 -35.30 24.08
CA ALA A 10 9.99 -34.45 23.64
C ALA A 10 9.98 -33.05 24.29
N PHE A 11 10.73 -32.83 25.37
CA PHE A 11 10.76 -31.56 26.09
C PHE A 11 12.02 -30.71 25.83
N THR A 12 13.01 -31.26 25.12
CA THR A 12 14.27 -30.58 24.81
C THR A 12 14.37 -30.10 23.37
N GLU A 13 13.40 -30.45 22.51
CA GLU A 13 13.33 -29.81 21.21
C GLU A 13 12.88 -28.36 21.42
N PRO A 14 13.65 -27.37 20.95
CA PRO A 14 13.25 -25.98 21.04
C PRO A 14 11.93 -25.84 20.29
N HIS A 15 10.83 -25.72 21.03
CA HIS A 15 9.58 -25.27 20.45
C HIS A 15 9.90 -23.93 19.80
N GLU A 16 9.74 -23.85 18.48
CA GLU A 16 9.67 -22.58 17.76
C GLU A 16 8.45 -21.84 18.31
N ILE A 17 8.65 -21.11 19.42
CA ILE A 17 7.61 -20.30 20.03
C ILE A 17 7.31 -19.19 19.03
N LEU A 18 6.03 -18.99 18.74
CA LEU A 18 5.53 -17.85 17.96
C LEU A 18 6.35 -16.61 18.32
N SER A 19 7.01 -16.06 17.32
CA SER A 19 7.87 -14.92 17.53
C SER A 19 6.95 -13.70 17.72
N VAL A 20 6.91 -13.20 18.97
CA VAL A 20 5.90 -12.24 19.42
C VAL A 20 5.97 -10.94 18.61
N SER A 21 7.17 -10.57 18.13
CA SER A 21 7.36 -9.32 17.40
C SER A 21 6.78 -9.39 15.98
N LEU A 22 6.86 -10.54 15.32
CA LEU A 22 6.32 -10.78 13.99
C LEU A 22 4.78 -10.76 14.01
N ALA A 23 4.17 -11.39 15.02
CA ALA A 23 2.72 -11.33 15.24
C ALA A 23 2.23 -9.88 15.50
N ILE A 24 2.98 -9.08 16.27
CA ILE A 24 2.68 -7.65 16.48
C ILE A 24 2.80 -6.88 15.16
N THR A 25 3.83 -7.16 14.36
CA THR A 25 4.05 -6.52 13.05
C THR A 25 2.87 -6.81 12.12
N HIS A 26 2.46 -8.07 12.00
CA HIS A 26 1.30 -8.48 11.18
C HIS A 26 0.00 -7.81 11.63
N PHE A 27 -0.26 -7.78 12.93
CA PHE A 27 -1.42 -7.09 13.48
C PHE A 27 -1.39 -5.59 13.14
N ALA A 28 -0.26 -4.94 13.38
CA ALA A 28 -0.12 -3.51 13.16
C ALA A 28 -0.27 -3.15 11.68
N VAL A 29 0.38 -3.88 10.77
CA VAL A 29 0.27 -3.63 9.33
C VAL A 29 -1.14 -3.90 8.82
N GLY A 30 -1.76 -5.02 9.21
CA GLY A 30 -3.14 -5.32 8.83
C GLY A 30 -4.15 -4.28 9.34
N GLY A 31 -3.92 -3.78 10.56
CA GLY A 31 -4.67 -2.67 11.14
C GLY A 31 -4.48 -1.36 10.38
N ILE A 32 -3.24 -0.99 10.03
CA ILE A 32 -2.94 0.20 9.20
C ILE A 32 -3.66 0.12 7.87
N CYS A 33 -3.50 -0.97 7.12
CA CYS A 33 -4.10 -1.13 5.80
C CYS A 33 -5.63 -1.02 5.88
N THR A 34 -6.23 -1.65 6.88
CA THR A 34 -7.69 -1.60 7.06
C THR A 34 -8.16 -0.22 7.54
N ALA A 35 -7.39 0.48 8.36
CA ALA A 35 -7.68 1.87 8.75
C ALA A 35 -7.69 2.79 7.53
N LEU A 36 -6.72 2.64 6.62
CA LEU A 36 -6.68 3.38 5.37
C LEU A 36 -7.86 2.99 4.47
N VAL A 37 -8.19 1.71 4.30
CA VAL A 37 -9.38 1.31 3.53
C VAL A 37 -10.65 1.91 4.13
N ALA A 38 -10.84 1.82 5.45
CA ALA A 38 -12.02 2.35 6.12
C ALA A 38 -12.14 3.87 6.01
N LEU A 39 -11.00 4.56 6.07
CA LEU A 39 -10.94 6.02 6.02
C LEU A 39 -11.15 6.57 4.60
N TYR A 40 -10.64 5.88 3.57
CA TYR A 40 -10.57 6.40 2.21
C TYR A 40 -11.58 5.76 1.24
N LEU A 41 -11.97 4.50 1.46
CA LEU A 41 -12.77 3.72 0.51
C LEU A 41 -14.17 3.37 1.01
N LEU A 42 -14.40 3.40 2.32
CA LEU A 42 -15.70 3.08 2.91
C LEU A 42 -16.48 4.35 3.26
N PRO A 43 -17.83 4.31 3.16
CA PRO A 43 -18.66 5.37 3.73
C PRO A 43 -18.38 5.55 5.23
N PRO A 44 -18.50 6.77 5.78
CA PRO A 44 -18.33 7.01 7.21
C PRO A 44 -19.19 6.05 8.04
N THR A 45 -18.56 5.31 8.95
CA THR A 45 -19.22 4.29 9.77
C THR A 45 -18.79 4.39 11.22
N ARG A 46 -19.75 4.18 12.14
CA ARG A 46 -19.49 4.09 13.59
C ARG A 46 -18.62 2.89 13.98
N TYR A 47 -18.45 1.93 13.07
CA TYR A 47 -17.68 0.71 13.30
C TYR A 47 -16.27 0.76 12.72
N ALA A 48 -15.77 1.92 12.28
CA ALA A 48 -14.45 2.04 11.67
C ALA A 48 -13.34 1.43 12.54
N ARG A 49 -13.33 1.73 13.84
CA ARG A 49 -12.35 1.16 14.79
C ARG A 49 -12.47 -0.36 14.92
N THR A 50 -13.69 -0.90 14.89
CA THR A 50 -13.91 -2.35 14.90
C THR A 50 -13.34 -2.99 13.63
N LEU A 51 -13.54 -2.36 12.46
CA LEU A 51 -12.96 -2.83 11.21
C LEU A 51 -11.43 -2.82 11.26
N VAL A 52 -10.81 -1.79 11.85
CA VAL A 52 -9.35 -1.73 12.05
C VAL A 52 -8.85 -2.91 12.87
N LEU A 53 -9.51 -3.22 13.99
CA LEU A 53 -9.14 -4.37 14.83
C LEU A 53 -9.31 -5.70 14.10
N LEU A 54 -10.41 -5.87 13.35
CA LEU A 54 -10.62 -7.04 12.50
C LEU A 54 -9.57 -7.13 11.39
N GLY A 55 -9.12 -5.99 10.87
CA GLY A 55 -8.03 -5.88 9.90
C GLY A 55 -6.69 -6.36 10.44
N GLY A 56 -6.36 -5.98 11.67
CA GLY A 56 -5.19 -6.51 12.36
C GLY A 56 -5.30 -8.01 12.59
N GLY A 57 -6.47 -8.48 13.03
CA GLY A 57 -6.74 -9.92 13.17
C GLY A 57 -6.66 -10.68 11.84
N TRP A 58 -7.09 -10.08 10.73
CA TRP A 58 -6.95 -10.63 9.39
C TRP A 58 -5.47 -10.78 9.00
N GLY A 59 -4.65 -9.78 9.29
CA GLY A 59 -3.19 -9.84 9.07
C GLY A 59 -2.51 -10.97 9.85
N MET A 60 -2.99 -11.29 11.05
CA MET A 60 -2.48 -12.38 11.88
C MET A 60 -3.04 -13.76 11.54
N LEU A 61 -4.04 -13.88 10.66
CA LEU A 61 -4.73 -15.16 10.45
C LEU A 61 -3.77 -16.31 10.06
N PRO A 62 -2.73 -16.09 9.23
CA PRO A 62 -1.78 -17.15 8.91
C PRO A 62 -0.90 -17.59 10.10
N ASP A 63 -0.71 -16.73 11.11
CA ASP A 63 0.06 -17.05 12.33
C ASP A 63 -0.63 -18.14 13.17
N VAL A 64 -1.89 -18.47 12.88
CA VAL A 64 -2.64 -19.54 13.58
C VAL A 64 -1.93 -20.90 13.49
N HIS A 65 -1.11 -21.13 12.47
CA HIS A 65 -0.34 -22.37 12.33
C HIS A 65 0.62 -22.64 13.51
N TRP A 66 1.03 -21.59 14.23
CA TRP A 66 1.88 -21.72 15.42
C TRP A 66 1.16 -22.28 16.64
N VAL A 67 -0.16 -22.14 16.71
CA VAL A 67 -0.97 -22.51 17.89
C VAL A 67 -1.99 -23.61 17.61
N ALA A 68 -2.32 -23.86 16.34
CA ALA A 68 -3.31 -24.85 15.94
C ALA A 68 -2.70 -26.27 15.89
N PRO A 69 -3.16 -27.21 16.74
CA PRO A 69 -2.68 -28.59 16.68
C PRO A 69 -3.27 -29.38 15.50
N LEU A 70 -4.40 -28.92 14.97
CA LEU A 70 -5.08 -29.55 13.84
C LEU A 70 -4.56 -28.94 12.53
N TYR A 71 -4.26 -29.80 11.54
CA TYR A 71 -3.76 -29.40 10.22
C TYR A 71 -2.46 -28.60 10.26
N ALA A 72 -1.59 -28.87 11.25
CA ALA A 72 -0.35 -28.12 11.45
C ALA A 72 0.54 -28.10 10.19
N SER A 73 0.64 -29.21 9.47
CA SER A 73 1.39 -29.31 8.21
C SER A 73 0.80 -28.45 7.09
N GLU A 74 -0.51 -28.50 6.92
CA GLU A 74 -1.23 -27.80 5.87
C GLU A 74 -1.26 -26.29 6.14
N LEU A 75 -1.45 -25.89 7.40
CA LEU A 75 -1.41 -24.49 7.82
C LEU A 75 0.01 -23.92 7.67
N LYS A 76 1.06 -24.68 8.01
CA LYS A 76 2.45 -24.26 7.77
C LYS A 76 2.76 -24.14 6.28
N ALA A 77 2.25 -25.05 5.45
CA ALA A 77 2.40 -24.97 3.99
C ALA A 77 1.64 -23.79 3.38
N LEU A 78 0.45 -23.46 3.91
CA LEU A 78 -0.29 -22.27 3.51
C LEU A 78 0.45 -21.01 3.94
N HIS A 79 0.95 -20.96 5.18
CA HIS A 79 1.70 -19.84 5.74
C HIS A 79 2.89 -19.44 4.86
N SER A 80 3.67 -20.42 4.41
CA SER A 80 4.86 -20.20 3.58
C SER A 80 4.57 -19.94 2.10
N SER A 81 3.30 -19.96 1.66
CA SER A 81 2.92 -19.79 0.25
C SER A 81 2.82 -18.33 -0.18
N VAL A 82 2.73 -18.06 -1.48
CA VAL A 82 2.46 -16.69 -1.98
C VAL A 82 1.04 -16.19 -1.69
N PHE A 83 0.11 -17.12 -1.45
CA PHE A 83 -1.29 -16.78 -1.21
C PHE A 83 -1.52 -16.09 0.13
N THR A 84 -0.60 -16.25 1.09
CA THR A 84 -0.69 -15.54 2.37
C THR A 84 -0.54 -14.04 2.25
N ASN A 85 -0.04 -13.52 1.12
CA ASN A 85 -0.03 -12.08 0.88
C ASN A 85 -1.43 -11.45 0.78
N ILE A 86 -2.50 -12.24 0.62
CA ILE A 86 -3.89 -11.75 0.72
C ILE A 86 -4.21 -11.25 2.14
N PHE A 87 -3.50 -11.75 3.16
CA PHE A 87 -3.58 -11.33 4.55
C PHE A 87 -2.68 -10.13 4.81
N TRP A 88 -2.87 -9.05 4.05
CA TRP A 88 -2.09 -7.81 4.15
C TRP A 88 -0.58 -8.00 3.98
N PHE A 89 -0.19 -8.70 2.91
CA PHE A 89 1.22 -8.92 2.55
C PHE A 89 2.01 -9.73 3.59
N HIS A 90 1.34 -10.66 4.27
CA HIS A 90 1.93 -11.48 5.34
C HIS A 90 3.27 -12.12 4.96
N GLN A 91 3.32 -12.89 3.87
CA GLN A 91 4.57 -13.56 3.45
C GLN A 91 5.68 -12.55 3.10
N THR A 92 5.32 -11.41 2.49
CA THR A 92 6.27 -10.33 2.25
C THR A 92 6.87 -9.80 3.54
N LEU A 93 6.07 -9.66 4.60
CA LEU A 93 6.55 -9.17 5.90
C LEU A 93 7.51 -10.18 6.55
N ASP A 94 7.23 -11.48 6.47
CA ASP A 94 8.13 -12.54 6.93
C ASP A 94 9.49 -12.49 6.23
N VAL A 95 9.49 -12.25 4.91
CA VAL A 95 10.73 -12.20 4.12
C VAL A 95 11.54 -10.95 4.42
N VAL A 96 10.88 -9.82 4.73
CA VAL A 96 11.53 -8.54 5.02
C VAL A 96 12.05 -8.48 6.47
N ASP A 97 11.40 -9.16 7.41
CA ASP A 97 11.89 -9.30 8.79
C ASP A 97 12.02 -10.77 9.22
N PRO A 98 13.00 -11.51 8.67
CA PRO A 98 13.19 -12.93 8.98
C PRO A 98 13.75 -13.15 10.40
N THR A 99 14.05 -12.08 11.15
CA THR A 99 14.78 -12.14 12.42
C THR A 99 13.93 -11.98 13.67
N ASP A 100 12.61 -11.83 13.54
CA ASP A 100 11.73 -11.44 14.66
C ASP A 100 12.22 -10.15 15.33
N SER A 101 12.40 -9.08 14.56
CA SER A 101 12.99 -7.85 15.06
C SER A 101 12.01 -7.04 15.91
N TYR A 102 12.28 -6.95 17.22
CA TYR A 102 11.55 -6.04 18.11
C TYR A 102 11.53 -4.58 17.63
N THR A 103 12.56 -4.15 16.90
CA THR A 103 12.60 -2.79 16.32
C THR A 103 11.58 -2.65 15.20
N VAL A 104 11.45 -3.63 14.31
CA VAL A 104 10.44 -3.61 13.24
C VAL A 104 9.05 -3.62 13.84
N ALA A 105 8.80 -4.49 14.83
CA ALA A 105 7.53 -4.54 15.54
C ALA A 105 7.16 -3.23 16.23
N ALA A 106 8.13 -2.59 16.91
CA ALA A 106 7.91 -1.30 17.56
C ALA A 106 7.62 -0.18 16.55
N LEU A 107 8.33 -0.15 15.41
CA LEU A 107 8.09 0.82 14.34
C LEU A 107 6.72 0.61 13.69
N ALA A 108 6.35 -0.64 13.40
CA ALA A 108 5.05 -0.98 12.83
C ALA A 108 3.91 -0.58 13.79
N LEU A 109 4.06 -0.88 15.08
CA LEU A 109 3.09 -0.48 16.10
C LEU A 109 3.00 1.05 16.26
N GLY A 110 4.13 1.75 16.24
CA GLY A 110 4.18 3.21 16.26
C GLY A 110 3.47 3.83 15.05
N ALA A 111 3.72 3.29 13.86
CA ALA A 111 3.03 3.69 12.64
C ALA A 111 1.51 3.41 12.71
N PHE A 112 1.11 2.27 13.28
CA PHE A 112 -0.29 1.93 13.50
C PHE A 112 -0.99 2.94 14.40
N ILE A 113 -0.39 3.25 15.56
CA ILE A 113 -0.93 4.25 16.49
C ILE A 113 -1.05 5.62 15.80
N LEU A 114 -0.04 6.02 15.03
CA LEU A 114 -0.04 7.29 14.29
C LEU A 114 -1.19 7.35 13.28
N VAL A 115 -1.33 6.32 12.43
CA VAL A 115 -2.37 6.26 11.39
C VAL A 115 -3.77 6.28 11.99
N VAL A 116 -4.02 5.48 13.03
CA VAL A 116 -5.31 5.46 13.73
C VAL A 116 -5.60 6.81 14.37
N SER A 117 -4.61 7.42 15.03
CA SER A 117 -4.76 8.74 15.66
C SER A 117 -5.05 9.84 14.65
N LEU A 118 -4.41 9.82 13.48
CA LEU A 118 -4.69 10.75 12.38
C LEU A 118 -6.09 10.54 11.81
N GLY A 119 -6.52 9.29 11.62
CA GLY A 119 -7.87 8.95 11.17
C GLY A 119 -8.95 9.43 12.16
N ASP A 120 -8.72 9.21 13.46
CA ASP A 120 -9.60 9.68 14.53
C ASP A 120 -9.63 11.22 14.59
N HIS A 121 -8.46 11.87 14.54
CA HIS A 121 -8.38 13.34 14.52
C HIS A 121 -9.15 13.92 13.34
N TRP A 122 -8.98 13.33 12.16
CA TRP A 122 -9.66 13.81 10.96
C TRP A 122 -11.17 13.60 11.04
N THR A 123 -11.61 12.40 11.46
CA THR A 123 -13.03 12.07 11.68
C THR A 123 -13.67 13.07 12.65
N TYR A 124 -13.00 13.34 13.78
CA TYR A 124 -13.44 14.31 14.78
C TYR A 124 -13.62 15.72 14.18
N ARG A 125 -12.63 16.19 13.42
CA ARG A 125 -12.68 17.51 12.75
C ARG A 125 -13.76 17.61 11.68
N THR A 126 -14.12 16.52 11.01
CA THR A 126 -15.22 16.50 10.04
C THR A 126 -16.60 16.48 10.71
N VAL A 127 -16.78 15.75 11.81
CA VAL A 127 -18.07 15.65 12.52
C VAL A 127 -18.44 16.97 13.20
N GLU A 128 -17.49 17.68 13.83
CA GLU A 128 -17.72 19.02 14.41
C GLU A 128 -18.10 20.08 13.36
N ARG A 129 -17.90 19.79 12.07
CA ARG A 129 -18.12 20.74 10.97
C ARG A 129 -19.39 20.49 10.18
N ILE A 130 -20.24 19.55 10.57
CA ILE A 130 -21.59 19.42 9.99
C ILE A 130 -22.31 20.75 10.29
N PRO A 131 -22.55 21.61 9.29
CA PRO A 131 -23.13 22.92 9.53
C PRO A 131 -24.56 22.77 10.04
N ASN A 132 -25.04 23.79 10.75
CA ASN A 132 -26.46 23.95 10.99
C ASN A 132 -27.19 23.77 9.63
N PRO A 133 -28.30 23.02 9.55
CA PRO A 133 -29.00 22.68 8.29
C PRO A 133 -29.45 23.89 7.46
N THR A 134 -29.21 25.11 7.93
CA THR A 134 -29.48 26.38 7.26
C THR A 134 -28.31 26.95 6.45
N ASP A 135 -27.09 26.38 6.51
CA ASP A 135 -25.92 26.93 5.80
C ASP A 135 -25.77 26.33 4.38
N PRO A 136 -25.96 27.14 3.31
CA PRO A 136 -25.82 26.68 1.93
C PRO A 136 -24.36 26.75 1.47
N GLU A 137 -23.50 25.81 1.89
CA GLU A 137 -22.12 25.75 1.38
C GLU A 137 -21.72 24.38 0.81
N PRO A 138 -21.76 24.22 -0.53
CA PRO A 138 -21.20 23.07 -1.25
C PRO A 138 -19.65 23.05 -1.31
N LEU A 139 -18.97 24.13 -0.92
CA LEU A 139 -17.54 24.34 -1.19
C LEU A 139 -16.58 23.58 -0.24
N ARG A 140 -17.06 23.09 0.92
CA ARG A 140 -16.18 22.48 1.93
C ARG A 140 -15.79 21.02 1.67
N VAL A 141 -16.64 20.25 0.98
CA VAL A 141 -16.40 18.82 0.66
C VAL A 141 -15.19 18.64 -0.28
N VAL A 142 -14.94 19.64 -1.14
CA VAL A 142 -13.85 19.59 -2.13
C VAL A 142 -12.47 19.70 -1.47
N ARG A 143 -12.31 20.55 -0.45
CA ARG A 143 -11.01 20.79 0.21
C ARG A 143 -10.52 19.59 1.03
N SER A 144 -11.45 18.81 1.59
CA SER A 144 -11.11 17.53 2.24
C SER A 144 -10.66 16.48 1.23
N LEU A 145 -11.23 16.48 0.02
CA LEU A 145 -10.85 15.55 -1.04
C LEU A 145 -9.46 15.87 -1.59
N ASP A 146 -9.09 17.14 -1.75
CA ASP A 146 -7.74 17.50 -2.20
C ASP A 146 -6.67 17.09 -1.20
N THR A 147 -6.92 17.32 0.09
CA THR A 147 -6.02 16.90 1.16
C THR A 147 -5.90 15.37 1.20
N LEU A 148 -7.02 14.67 0.96
CA LEU A 148 -7.09 13.22 0.89
C LEU A 148 -6.24 12.66 -0.25
N VAL A 149 -6.46 13.21 -1.44
CA VAL A 149 -5.76 12.83 -2.66
C VAL A 149 -4.27 13.10 -2.48
N GLY A 150 -3.89 14.26 -1.97
CA GLY A 150 -2.49 14.59 -1.65
C GLY A 150 -1.85 13.57 -0.70
N ALA A 151 -2.51 13.25 0.42
CA ALA A 151 -2.00 12.27 1.39
C ALA A 151 -1.88 10.86 0.80
N ALA A 152 -2.89 10.41 0.04
CA ALA A 152 -2.85 9.13 -0.67
C ALA A 152 -1.73 9.10 -1.71
N GLY A 153 -1.47 10.22 -2.40
CA GLY A 153 -0.37 10.38 -3.34
C GLY A 153 1.00 10.25 -2.68
N VAL A 154 1.23 10.93 -1.53
CA VAL A 154 2.46 10.77 -0.75
C VAL A 154 2.66 9.32 -0.34
N LEU A 155 1.62 8.70 0.22
CA LEU A 155 1.70 7.32 0.70
C LEU A 155 1.98 6.33 -0.43
N ALA A 156 1.28 6.45 -1.57
CA ALA A 156 1.53 5.61 -2.73
C ALA A 156 2.97 5.78 -3.24
N LEU A 157 3.49 7.00 -3.26
CA LEU A 157 4.87 7.26 -3.68
C LEU A 157 5.88 6.61 -2.73
N THR A 158 5.74 6.84 -1.42
CA THR A 158 6.68 6.32 -0.41
C THR A 158 6.63 4.79 -0.36
N CYS A 159 5.43 4.19 -0.34
CA CYS A 159 5.27 2.74 -0.41
C CYS A 159 5.84 2.17 -1.72
N GLY A 160 5.56 2.80 -2.85
CA GLY A 160 6.08 2.35 -4.15
C GLY A 160 7.61 2.36 -4.22
N VAL A 161 8.24 3.43 -3.75
CA VAL A 161 9.71 3.53 -3.64
C VAL A 161 10.27 2.48 -2.69
N GLY A 162 9.62 2.25 -1.54
CA GLY A 162 10.02 1.22 -0.58
C GLY A 162 9.96 -0.19 -1.19
N ILE A 163 8.86 -0.54 -1.86
CA ILE A 163 8.68 -1.82 -2.54
C ILE A 163 9.70 -2.01 -3.67
N LEU A 164 10.01 -0.95 -4.43
CA LEU A 164 11.07 -0.98 -5.44
C LEU A 164 12.44 -1.24 -4.82
N ALA A 165 12.74 -0.59 -3.69
CA ALA A 165 14.00 -0.80 -2.98
C ALA A 165 14.11 -2.25 -2.49
N VAL A 166 13.05 -2.83 -1.94
CA VAL A 166 13.03 -4.25 -1.54
C VAL A 166 13.27 -5.16 -2.73
N GLY A 167 12.52 -5.01 -3.82
CA GLY A 167 12.67 -5.84 -5.02
C GLY A 167 14.03 -5.70 -5.72
N SER A 168 14.72 -4.58 -5.53
CA SER A 168 16.02 -4.30 -6.17
C SER A 168 17.22 -4.65 -5.30
N LEU A 169 17.10 -4.54 -3.98
CA LEU A 169 18.24 -4.57 -3.06
C LEU A 169 18.21 -5.75 -2.08
N HIS A 170 17.04 -6.35 -1.81
CA HIS A 170 16.94 -7.40 -0.82
C HIS A 170 17.31 -8.76 -1.42
N PRO A 171 18.34 -9.47 -0.90
CA PRO A 171 18.61 -10.83 -1.33
C PRO A 171 17.47 -11.77 -0.90
N GLY A 172 17.12 -12.77 -1.72
CA GLY A 172 16.10 -13.77 -1.39
C GLY A 172 14.66 -13.45 -1.83
N VAL A 173 14.46 -12.37 -2.61
CA VAL A 173 13.17 -12.09 -3.26
C VAL A 173 13.15 -12.49 -4.74
N ASP A 174 14.10 -13.30 -5.22
CA ASP A 174 14.30 -13.60 -6.65
C ASP A 174 13.01 -14.11 -7.33
N ASP A 175 12.31 -15.04 -6.68
CA ASP A 175 11.05 -15.61 -7.20
C ASP A 175 9.89 -14.59 -7.26
N LEU A 176 9.96 -13.53 -6.45
CA LEU A 176 8.95 -12.48 -6.36
C LEU A 176 9.43 -11.15 -6.93
N GLN A 177 10.65 -11.07 -7.45
CA GLN A 177 11.30 -9.81 -7.84
C GLN A 177 10.47 -9.05 -8.87
N GLY A 178 9.94 -9.76 -9.88
CA GLY A 178 9.06 -9.16 -10.89
C GLY A 178 7.78 -8.55 -10.30
N LEU A 179 7.22 -9.15 -9.24
CA LEU A 179 6.04 -8.63 -8.54
C LEU A 179 6.39 -7.36 -7.75
N TYR A 180 7.49 -7.36 -6.99
CA TYR A 180 7.95 -6.18 -6.26
C TYR A 180 8.26 -5.02 -7.20
N LEU A 181 9.04 -5.26 -8.26
CA LEU A 181 9.36 -4.23 -9.25
C LEU A 181 8.10 -3.69 -9.94
N GLY A 182 7.17 -4.58 -10.28
CA GLY A 182 5.90 -4.22 -10.90
C GLY A 182 5.02 -3.35 -10.01
N MET A 183 4.71 -3.84 -8.80
CA MET A 183 3.86 -3.15 -7.83
C MET A 183 4.48 -1.84 -7.35
N GLY A 184 5.78 -1.86 -7.06
CA GLY A 184 6.52 -0.68 -6.62
C GLY A 184 6.55 0.42 -7.68
N THR A 185 6.77 0.05 -8.95
CA THR A 185 6.71 1.01 -10.07
C THR A 185 5.30 1.60 -10.21
N ALA A 186 4.26 0.77 -10.12
CA ALA A 186 2.88 1.22 -10.24
C ALA A 186 2.51 2.22 -9.14
N LEU A 187 2.79 1.89 -7.87
CA LEU A 187 2.51 2.75 -6.72
C LEU A 187 3.33 4.04 -6.75
N ALA A 188 4.64 3.95 -7.05
CA ALA A 188 5.50 5.12 -7.15
C ALA A 188 5.03 6.07 -8.26
N SER A 189 4.62 5.52 -9.41
CA SER A 189 4.07 6.28 -10.50
C SER A 189 2.76 6.97 -10.10
N ILE A 190 1.80 6.23 -9.52
CA ILE A 190 0.52 6.79 -9.05
C ILE A 190 0.76 7.93 -8.06
N GLY A 191 1.60 7.71 -7.06
CA GLY A 191 1.92 8.73 -6.06
C GLY A 191 2.60 9.96 -6.67
N GLY A 192 3.58 9.75 -7.55
CA GLY A 192 4.24 10.81 -8.31
C GLY A 192 3.26 11.62 -9.16
N PHE A 193 2.28 10.98 -9.80
CA PHE A 193 1.25 11.68 -10.58
C PHE A 193 0.33 12.53 -9.72
N VAL A 194 -0.14 11.98 -8.61
CA VAL A 194 -1.03 12.70 -7.71
C VAL A 194 -0.32 13.95 -7.16
N LEU A 195 0.93 13.81 -6.73
CA LEU A 195 1.72 14.93 -6.23
C LEU A 195 2.09 15.93 -7.33
N GLY A 196 2.45 15.44 -8.51
CA GLY A 196 2.69 16.27 -9.69
C GLY A 196 1.46 17.09 -10.08
N GLY A 197 0.27 16.47 -10.08
CA GLY A 197 -1.00 17.15 -10.32
C GLY A 197 -1.28 18.24 -9.28
N GLN A 198 -1.11 17.92 -7.99
CA GLN A 198 -1.28 18.90 -6.91
C GLN A 198 -0.28 20.06 -7.02
N LEU A 199 0.97 19.79 -7.38
CA LEU A 199 1.97 20.83 -7.64
C LEU A 199 1.56 21.74 -8.80
N THR A 200 1.00 21.20 -9.89
CA THR A 200 0.53 22.03 -11.02
C THR A 200 -0.63 22.95 -10.67
N LEU A 201 -1.38 22.64 -9.61
CA LEU A 201 -2.48 23.47 -9.10
C LEU A 201 -2.02 24.44 -8.00
N ALA A 202 -0.76 24.37 -7.56
CA ALA A 202 -0.29 25.20 -6.47
C ALA A 202 -0.25 26.69 -6.89
N PRO A 203 -0.74 27.64 -6.08
CA PRO A 203 -0.84 29.05 -6.45
C PRO A 203 0.48 29.67 -6.93
N TRP A 204 1.59 29.29 -6.32
CA TRP A 204 2.92 29.80 -6.70
C TRP A 204 3.37 29.30 -8.08
N VAL A 205 2.91 28.12 -8.50
CA VAL A 205 3.14 27.58 -9.86
C VAL A 205 2.24 28.29 -10.85
N THR A 206 0.95 28.43 -10.53
CA THR A 206 -0.02 29.06 -11.44
C THR A 206 0.16 30.57 -11.58
N HIS A 207 0.68 31.25 -10.55
CA HIS A 207 1.00 32.69 -10.61
C HIS A 207 2.40 32.97 -11.16
N GLY A 208 3.34 32.03 -11.03
CA GLY A 208 4.72 32.19 -11.50
C GLY A 208 4.93 31.81 -12.97
N LEU A 209 4.09 30.93 -13.53
CA LEU A 209 4.20 30.47 -14.91
C LEU A 209 3.23 31.20 -15.84
N SER A 210 3.73 31.66 -16.97
CA SER A 210 2.86 32.18 -18.03
C SER A 210 1.97 31.07 -18.59
N ALA A 211 0.78 31.42 -19.06
CA ALA A 211 -0.15 30.45 -19.67
C ALA A 211 0.53 29.63 -20.79
N THR A 212 1.44 30.25 -21.54
CA THR A 212 2.25 29.59 -22.57
C THR A 212 3.19 28.54 -21.96
N ALA A 213 3.90 28.87 -20.87
CA ALA A 213 4.78 27.92 -20.19
C ALA A 213 4.00 26.73 -19.63
N THR A 214 2.82 26.96 -19.05
CA THR A 214 1.93 25.91 -18.55
C THR A 214 1.46 24.98 -19.68
N ARG A 215 1.06 25.53 -20.83
CA ARG A 215 0.67 24.73 -22.01
C ARG A 215 1.84 23.94 -22.59
N VAL A 216 3.05 24.49 -22.60
CA VAL A 216 4.25 23.80 -23.06
C VAL A 216 4.64 22.67 -22.10
N LEU A 217 4.60 22.90 -20.79
CA LEU A 217 4.88 21.88 -19.78
C LEU A 217 3.86 20.74 -19.81
N ALA A 218 2.56 21.07 -19.87
CA ALA A 218 1.51 20.08 -20.09
C ALA A 218 1.76 19.34 -21.43
N GLY A 219 2.14 20.10 -22.47
CA GLY A 219 2.66 19.69 -23.78
C GLY A 219 3.59 18.50 -23.71
N VAL A 220 4.78 18.80 -23.20
CA VAL A 220 5.90 17.89 -23.05
C VAL A 220 5.52 16.74 -22.12
N GLY A 221 4.85 17.02 -21.01
CA GLY A 221 4.38 16.00 -20.07
C GLY A 221 3.50 14.94 -20.75
N SER A 222 2.47 15.35 -21.51
CA SER A 222 1.62 14.39 -22.22
C SER A 222 2.38 13.60 -23.28
N VAL A 223 3.32 14.21 -24.00
CA VAL A 223 4.15 13.48 -24.99
C VAL A 223 5.03 12.43 -24.31
N VAL A 224 5.68 12.79 -23.21
CA VAL A 224 6.49 11.85 -22.41
C VAL A 224 5.63 10.71 -21.88
N LEU A 225 4.40 10.98 -21.43
CA LEU A 225 3.47 9.97 -20.95
C LEU A 225 2.96 9.05 -22.06
N VAL A 226 2.65 9.56 -23.25
CA VAL A 226 2.24 8.72 -24.39
C VAL A 226 3.40 7.84 -24.84
N VAL A 227 4.59 8.42 -25.01
CA VAL A 227 5.75 7.68 -25.51
C VAL A 227 6.22 6.65 -24.48
N GLY A 228 6.41 7.07 -23.22
CA GLY A 228 6.78 6.17 -22.13
C GLY A 228 5.70 5.12 -21.87
N GLY A 229 4.45 5.54 -21.77
CA GLY A 229 3.30 4.68 -21.56
C GLY A 229 3.09 3.65 -22.66
N GLY A 230 3.11 4.08 -23.92
CA GLY A 230 2.99 3.19 -25.08
C GLY A 230 4.14 2.19 -25.18
N THR A 231 5.36 2.61 -24.88
CA THR A 231 6.53 1.71 -24.92
C THR A 231 6.45 0.63 -23.84
N LEU A 232 6.01 1.00 -22.64
CA LEU A 232 5.84 0.06 -21.53
C LEU A 232 4.59 -0.83 -21.72
N ALA A 233 3.48 -0.27 -22.24
CA ALA A 233 2.24 -1.00 -22.54
C ALA A 233 2.45 -2.08 -23.61
N ALA A 234 3.39 -1.87 -24.52
CA ALA A 234 3.78 -2.85 -25.54
C ALA A 234 4.71 -3.96 -25.01
N SER A 235 5.13 -3.91 -23.74
CA SER A 235 6.05 -4.90 -23.14
C SER A 235 5.54 -6.35 -23.24
N PRO A 236 4.26 -6.68 -22.93
CA PRO A 236 3.73 -8.03 -23.13
C PRO A 236 3.81 -8.53 -24.57
N LEU A 237 3.65 -7.63 -25.56
CA LEU A 237 3.73 -7.97 -26.98
C LEU A 237 5.18 -8.20 -27.43
N ARG A 238 6.14 -7.50 -26.83
CA ARG A 238 7.57 -7.60 -27.19
C ARG A 238 8.29 -8.75 -26.51
N TYR A 239 7.92 -9.06 -25.27
CA TYR A 239 8.65 -10.01 -24.43
C TYR A 239 7.81 -11.22 -23.99
N GLY A 240 6.58 -11.33 -24.48
CA GLY A 240 5.64 -12.40 -24.11
C GLY A 240 4.90 -12.13 -22.80
N LEU A 241 3.92 -13.00 -22.48
CA LEU A 241 3.11 -12.92 -21.26
C LEU A 241 3.87 -13.47 -20.07
N THR A 242 4.84 -12.69 -19.58
CA THR A 242 5.51 -12.94 -18.30
C THR A 242 4.91 -12.03 -17.22
N ALA A 243 5.00 -12.43 -15.94
CA ALA A 243 4.54 -11.60 -14.83
C ALA A 243 5.18 -10.20 -14.85
N HIS A 244 6.47 -10.14 -15.19
CA HIS A 244 7.20 -8.88 -15.36
C HIS A 244 6.64 -8.05 -16.52
N ALA A 245 6.42 -8.64 -17.69
CA ALA A 245 5.91 -7.93 -18.86
C ALA A 245 4.47 -7.43 -18.65
N VAL A 246 3.63 -8.20 -17.96
CA VAL A 246 2.26 -7.80 -17.57
C VAL A 246 2.30 -6.59 -16.64
N ALA A 247 3.16 -6.61 -15.60
CA ALA A 247 3.27 -5.49 -14.68
C ALA A 247 3.78 -4.21 -15.37
N VAL A 248 4.81 -4.34 -16.22
CA VAL A 248 5.31 -3.23 -17.04
C VAL A 248 4.24 -2.72 -18.02
N GLY A 249 3.47 -3.65 -18.61
CA GLY A 249 2.34 -3.35 -19.46
C GLY A 249 1.25 -2.54 -18.75
N SER A 250 0.90 -2.92 -17.52
CA SER A 250 -0.09 -2.23 -16.68
C SER A 250 0.35 -0.81 -16.33
N VAL A 251 1.63 -0.61 -15.98
CA VAL A 251 2.20 0.73 -15.77
C VAL A 251 2.07 1.56 -17.04
N GLY A 252 2.41 0.99 -18.19
CA GLY A 252 2.29 1.66 -19.48
C GLY A 252 0.86 2.06 -19.85
N ALA A 253 -0.11 1.19 -19.61
CA ALA A 253 -1.53 1.47 -19.82
C ALA A 253 -2.02 2.61 -18.92
N LEU A 254 -1.57 2.65 -17.66
CA LEU A 254 -1.88 3.72 -16.72
C LEU A 254 -1.37 5.08 -17.24
N LEU A 255 -0.12 5.13 -17.70
CA LEU A 255 0.50 6.33 -18.29
C LEU A 255 -0.25 6.83 -19.53
N LEU A 256 -0.78 5.92 -20.36
CA LEU A 256 -1.62 6.28 -21.51
C LEU A 256 -2.96 6.89 -21.10
N VAL A 257 -3.64 6.32 -20.09
CA VAL A 257 -4.86 6.91 -19.54
C VAL A 257 -4.60 8.33 -19.02
N PHE A 258 -3.46 8.53 -18.33
CA PHE A 258 -3.04 9.86 -17.88
C PHE A 258 -2.80 10.84 -19.02
N ALA A 259 -2.15 10.41 -20.10
CA ALA A 259 -1.97 11.27 -21.27
C ALA A 259 -3.31 11.76 -21.85
N VAL A 260 -4.32 10.88 -21.88
CA VAL A 260 -5.67 11.23 -22.36
C VAL A 260 -6.34 12.24 -21.41
N VAL A 261 -6.25 12.04 -20.09
CA VAL A 261 -6.80 12.99 -19.09
C VAL A 261 -6.12 14.36 -19.21
N CYS A 262 -4.78 14.40 -19.33
CA CYS A 262 -4.05 15.65 -19.54
C CYS A 262 -4.43 16.34 -20.86
N ALA A 263 -4.70 15.58 -21.93
CA ALA A 263 -5.15 16.13 -23.20
C ALA A 263 -6.55 16.74 -23.10
N GLN A 264 -7.47 16.09 -22.38
CA GLN A 264 -8.83 16.59 -22.15
C GLN A 264 -8.84 17.89 -21.33
N LEU A 265 -8.00 17.98 -20.29
CA LEU A 265 -7.88 19.19 -19.48
C LEU A 265 -7.40 20.41 -20.30
N ARG A 266 -6.59 20.21 -21.35
CA ARG A 266 -6.20 21.30 -22.26
C ARG A 266 -7.33 21.79 -23.17
N LEU A 267 -8.30 20.93 -23.49
CA LEU A 267 -9.41 21.32 -24.36
C LEU A 267 -10.45 22.17 -23.62
N GLN A 268 -10.41 22.17 -22.28
CA GLN A 268 -11.33 22.91 -21.43
C GLN A 268 -10.78 24.27 -20.96
N SER A 269 -9.52 24.59 -21.26
CA SER A 269 -8.80 25.82 -20.88
C SER A 269 -8.49 26.71 -22.08
#